data_AF-A0A321LPN4-F1
#
_entry.id   AF-A0A321LPN4-F1
#
_cell.length_a   1.000
_cell.length_b   1.000
_cell.length_c   1.000
_cell.angle_alpha   90.00
_cell.angle_beta   90.00
_cell.angle_gamma   90.00
#
_symmetry.space_group_name_H-M   'P 1'
#
loop_
_entity.id
_entity.type
_entity.pdbx_description
1 polymer ?
#
loop_
_entity_poly.entity_id
_entity_poly.type
_entity_poly.pdbx_seq_one_letter_code
_entity_poly.pdbx_strand_id
1 'polypeptide(L)' 'MDEDNEIAYHLYEKDGHVTAIWEMQGRKHMRTIDPRSEEGKRILGSHTADDDEPPAEDAGQQATA' A
#
# COMPACT_ATOMS: atom_id res chain seq x y z
N MET A 1 12.37 16.80 8.44
CA MET A 1 11.65 15.58 8.02
C MET A 1 10.42 16.10 7.32
N ASP A 2 10.46 16.13 6.00
CA ASP A 2 9.52 16.85 5.16
C ASP A 2 8.30 15.96 4.88
N GLU A 3 7.34 15.97 5.81
CA GLU A 3 6.07 15.24 5.73
C GLU A 3 5.23 15.67 4.51
N ASP A 4 5.50 16.86 3.95
CA ASP A 4 4.78 17.43 2.79
C ASP A 4 4.96 16.67 1.46
N ASN A 5 5.89 15.71 1.38
CA ASN A 5 6.07 14.88 0.17
C ASN A 5 5.51 13.46 0.29
N GLU A 6 4.90 13.10 1.42
CA GLU A 6 4.35 11.76 1.60
C GLU A 6 3.18 11.50 0.65
N ILE A 7 3.24 10.38 -0.08
CA ILE A 7 2.14 9.91 -0.91
C ILE A 7 1.20 9.05 -0.06
N ALA A 8 -0.05 9.47 0.04
CA ALA A 8 -1.13 8.76 0.71
C ALA A 8 -2.25 8.44 -0.28
N TYR A 9 -2.91 7.30 -0.13
CA TYR A 9 -4.04 6.90 -0.97
C TYR A 9 -5.33 6.90 -0.17
N HIS A 10 -6.37 7.57 -0.69
CA HIS A 10 -7.69 7.59 -0.08
C HIS A 10 -8.71 6.87 -0.96
N LEU A 11 -9.36 5.84 -0.41
CA LEU A 11 -10.36 5.06 -1.12
C LEU A 11 -11.72 5.73 -0.98
N TYR A 12 -12.37 6.04 -2.10
CA TYR A 12 -13.73 6.54 -2.11
C TYR A 12 -14.71 5.39 -2.38
N GLU A 13 -15.40 4.97 -1.34
CA GLU A 13 -16.38 3.89 -1.37
C GLU A 13 -17.81 4.42 -1.49
N LYS A 14 -18.60 3.79 -2.36
CA LYS A 14 -20.01 4.09 -2.54
C LYS A 14 -20.79 2.79 -2.70
N ASP A 15 -21.89 2.66 -1.97
CA ASP A 15 -22.74 1.44 -2.00
C ASP A 15 -21.94 0.16 -1.73
N GLY A 16 -20.94 0.24 -0.84
CA GLY A 16 -20.04 -0.88 -0.49
C GLY A 16 -19.00 -1.25 -1.55
N HIS A 17 -18.83 -0.43 -2.59
CA HIS A 17 -17.83 -0.64 -3.63
C HIS A 17 -16.87 0.54 -3.72
N VAL A 18 -15.56 0.25 -3.81
CA VAL A 18 -14.56 1.29 -4.15
C VAL A 18 -14.86 1.78 -5.55
N THR A 19 -15.15 3.08 -5.68
CA THR A 19 -15.49 3.72 -6.96
C THR A 19 -14.35 4.58 -7.50
N ALA A 20 -13.46 5.05 -6.62
CA ALA A 20 -12.28 5.82 -6.99
C ALA A 20 -11.20 5.67 -5.91
N ILE A 21 -9.94 5.81 -6.31
CA ILE A 21 -8.80 5.91 -5.38
C ILE A 21 -8.16 7.28 -5.64
N TRP A 22 -7.95 8.06 -4.60
CA TRP A 22 -7.33 9.38 -4.69
C TRP A 22 -5.89 9.30 -4.23
N GLU A 23 -4.97 9.65 -5.11
CA GLU A 23 -3.57 9.88 -4.74
C GLU A 23 -3.47 11.28 -4.14
N MET A 24 -3.06 11.32 -2.88
CA MET A 24 -2.83 12.53 -2.10
C MET A 24 -1.33 12.68 -1.89
N GLN A 25 -0.81 13.89 -2.04
CA GLN A 25 0.55 14.24 -1.62
C GLN A 25 0.43 15.26 -0.49
N GLY A 26 0.76 14.84 0.74
CA GLY A 26 0.43 15.57 1.95
C GLY A 26 -1.08 15.85 2.04
N ARG A 27 -1.47 17.13 1.88
CA ARG A 27 -2.89 17.57 1.92
C ARG A 27 -3.51 17.83 0.54
N LYS A 28 -2.77 17.59 -0.54
CA LYS A 28 -3.19 17.95 -1.90
C LYS A 28 -3.62 16.70 -2.68
N HIS A 29 -4.77 16.77 -3.35
CA HIS A 29 -5.17 15.78 -4.35
C HIS A 29 -4.30 15.92 -5.60
N MET A 30 -3.64 14.83 -5.99
CA MET A 30 -2.78 14.75 -7.16
C MET A 30 -3.55 14.19 -8.35
N ARG A 31 -4.14 13.01 -8.19
CA ARG A 31 -4.90 12.35 -9.27
C ARG A 31 -5.92 11.36 -8.73
N THR A 32 -6.86 10.99 -9.58
CA THR A 32 -7.83 9.92 -9.32
C THR A 32 -7.45 8.70 -10.13
N ILE A 33 -7.28 7.57 -9.46
CA ILE A 33 -6.93 6.27 -10.01
C ILE A 33 -8.20 5.42 -10.01
N ASP A 34 -8.46 4.75 -11.13
CA ASP A 34 -9.59 3.84 -11.26
C ASP A 34 -9.28 2.55 -10.47
N PRO A 35 -10.14 2.11 -9.54
CA PRO A 35 -9.89 0.92 -8.71
C PRO A 35 -9.83 -0.39 -9.50
N ARG A 36 -10.37 -0.41 -10.72
CA ARG A 36 -10.36 -1.58 -11.62
C ARG A 36 -9.16 -1.60 -12.55
N SER A 37 -8.44 -0.48 -12.66
CA SER A 37 -7.17 -0.40 -13.41
C SER A 37 -6.10 -1.28 -12.76
N GLU A 38 -5.04 -1.62 -13.51
CA GLU A 38 -3.91 -2.39 -12.96
C GLU A 38 -3.25 -1.67 -11.78
N GLU A 39 -3.13 -0.35 -11.84
CA GLU A 39 -2.58 0.48 -10.78
C GLU A 39 -3.49 0.49 -9.54
N GLY A 40 -4.79 0.69 -9.74
CA GLY A 40 -5.77 0.64 -8.64
C GLY A 40 -5.80 -0.72 -7.95
N LYS A 41 -5.77 -1.82 -8.71
CA LYS A 41 -5.67 -3.18 -8.18
C LYS A 41 -4.39 -3.40 -7.39
N ARG A 42 -3.26 -2.86 -7.87
CA ARG A 42 -1.99 -2.92 -7.14
C ARG A 42 -2.10 -2.18 -5.81
N ILE A 43 -2.59 -0.94 -5.79
CA ILE A 43 -2.74 -0.13 -4.57
C ILE A 43 -3.67 -0.82 -3.55
N LEU A 44 -4.78 -1.38 -4.02
CA LEU A 44 -5.73 -2.13 -3.17
C LEU A 44 -5.14 -3.46 -2.68
N GLY A 45 -4.40 -4.16 -3.55
CA GLY A 45 -3.76 -5.42 -3.24
C GLY A 45 -2.54 -5.28 -2.32
N SER A 46 -1.81 -4.16 -2.40
CA SER A 46 -0.70 -3.84 -1.49
C SER A 46 -1.15 -3.82 -0.03
N HIS A 47 -2.37 -3.34 0.26
CA HIS A 47 -2.93 -3.38 1.62
C HIS A 47 -3.21 -4.81 2.14
N THR A 48 -3.22 -5.81 1.26
CA THR A 48 -3.36 -7.22 1.59
C THR A 48 -2.05 -8.01 1.48
N ALA A 49 -0.98 -7.37 1.01
CA ALA A 49 0.30 -8.01 0.67
C ALA A 49 1.46 -7.57 1.59
N ASP A 50 1.16 -7.00 2.76
CA ASP A 50 2.10 -6.84 3.87
C ASP A 50 2.18 -8.11 4.77
N ASP A 51 1.80 -9.29 4.26
CA ASP A 51 1.95 -10.59 4.94
C ASP A 51 2.77 -11.61 4.10
N ASP A 52 3.55 -11.14 3.13
CA ASP A 52 4.66 -11.92 2.56
C ASP A 52 5.98 -11.26 2.98
N GLU A 53 6.15 -11.09 4.29
CA GLU A 53 7.48 -11.18 4.88
C GLU A 53 7.84 -12.68 4.83
N PRO A 54 8.75 -13.14 3.96
CA PRO A 54 9.32 -14.46 4.15
C PRO A 54 9.99 -14.43 5.54
N PRO A 55 9.61 -15.35 6.46
CA PRO A 55 10.20 -15.37 7.78
C PRO A 55 11.72 -15.44 7.62
N ALA A 56 12.42 -14.61 8.38
CA ALA A 56 13.86 -14.58 8.44
C ALA A 56 14.45 -16.00 8.56
N GLU A 57 14.87 -16.57 7.43
CA GLU A 57 15.72 -17.75 7.36
C GLU A 57 17.14 -17.26 7.09
N ASP A 58 17.82 -16.80 8.15
CA ASP A 58 19.26 -17.08 8.28
C ASP A 58 19.46 -17.99 9.48
N ALA A 59 19.26 -19.28 9.22
CA ALA A 59 19.77 -20.35 10.05
C ALA A 59 21.31 -20.42 9.91
N GLY A 60 22.01 -19.54 10.64
CA GLY A 60 23.47 -19.47 10.72
C GLY A 60 24.06 -20.00 12.03
N GLN A 61 23.88 -21.31 12.28
CA GLN A 61 24.83 -22.21 12.97
C GLN A 61 25.22 -22.05 14.46
N GLN A 62 24.85 -23.10 15.21
CA GLN A 62 25.66 -23.93 16.12
C GLN A 62 26.07 -23.33 17.47
N ALA A 63 25.42 -23.75 18.55
CA ALA A 63 25.69 -24.99 19.30
C ALA A 63 27.03 -24.94 20.05
N THR A 64 26.86 -24.87 21.36
CA THR A 64 27.78 -25.05 22.48
C THR A 64 28.85 -26.14 22.28
N ALA A 65 30.08 -25.85 22.72
CA ALA A 65 31.06 -26.83 23.15
C ALA A 65 31.81 -26.29 24.39
#